data_AF-A0A011PIY6-F1
#
_entry.id   AF-A0A011PIY6-F1
#
_cell.length_a   1.000
_cell.length_b   1.000
_cell.length_c   1.000
_cell.angle_alpha   90.00
_cell.angle_beta   90.00
_cell.angle_gamma   90.00
#
_symmetry.space_group_name_H-M   'P 1'
#
loop_
_entity.id
_entity.type
_entity.pdbx_description
1 polymer ?
#
loop_
_entity_poly.entity_id
_entity_poly.type
_entity_poly.pdbx_seq_one_letter_code
_entity_poly.pdbx_strand_id
1 'polypeptide(L)'
;MATKKAAPSWSDVKTSLAEFDRAGLLRLLQDVYAANKDSQAFLHARLGLGDDVLKPYKAIIDRWLWPNVYKSQNTSVANAKKPIADYKKAVGQSEGLAELMVFYCERASGFSSEFGLQDEGYFNALVRMFEQALKTTASLTDVQRQPLWDRLSDVRHASHNIGYGVGEDMDDLLAKYGAAD
;
A
#
# COMPACT_ATOMS: atom_id res chain seq x y z
N MET A 1 -20.68 -37.57 -21.20
CA MET A 1 -20.53 -36.17 -20.73
C MET A 1 -19.43 -36.16 -19.69
N ALA A 2 -18.30 -35.49 -19.96
CA ALA A 2 -17.22 -35.38 -18.98
C ALA A 2 -17.60 -34.34 -17.92
N THR A 3 -17.69 -34.77 -16.67
CA THR A 3 -17.91 -33.87 -15.53
C THR A 3 -16.71 -32.92 -15.43
N LYS A 4 -16.97 -31.61 -15.54
CA LYS A 4 -15.97 -30.57 -15.30
C LYS A 4 -15.46 -30.75 -13.86
N LYS A 5 -14.20 -31.15 -13.69
CA LYS A 5 -13.55 -31.16 -12.36
C LYS A 5 -13.63 -29.75 -11.78
N ALA A 6 -14.20 -29.63 -10.58
CA ALA A 6 -14.26 -28.36 -9.86
C ALA A 6 -12.84 -27.82 -9.63
N ALA A 7 -12.68 -26.50 -9.67
CA ALA A 7 -11.41 -25.87 -9.37
C ALA A 7 -11.01 -26.17 -7.90
N PRO A 8 -9.72 -26.42 -7.61
CA PRO A 8 -9.27 -26.67 -6.26
C PRO A 8 -9.60 -25.49 -5.34
N SER A 9 -10.11 -25.81 -4.15
CA SER A 9 -10.55 -24.85 -3.14
C SER A 9 -9.63 -24.83 -1.92
N TRP A 10 -9.79 -23.83 -1.05
CA TRP A 10 -9.06 -23.80 0.24
C TRP A 10 -9.36 -25.02 1.12
N SER A 11 -10.58 -25.57 1.05
CA SER A 11 -10.94 -26.77 1.80
C SER A 11 -10.15 -28.01 1.36
N ASP A 12 -9.87 -28.13 0.06
CA ASP A 12 -9.05 -29.21 -0.49
C ASP A 12 -7.60 -29.07 -0.02
N VAL A 13 -7.04 -27.85 -0.13
CA VAL A 13 -5.69 -27.55 0.35
C VAL A 13 -5.56 -27.83 1.84
N LYS A 14 -6.54 -27.40 2.64
CA LYS A 14 -6.54 -27.63 4.10
C LYS A 14 -6.55 -29.11 4.45
N THR A 15 -7.32 -29.92 3.71
CA THR A 15 -7.35 -31.38 3.91
C THR A 15 -5.98 -31.99 3.63
N SER A 16 -5.35 -31.62 2.51
CA SER A 16 -3.98 -32.09 2.21
C SER A 16 -2.96 -31.62 3.24
N LEU A 17 -3.04 -30.36 3.71
CA LEU A 17 -2.12 -29.83 4.73
C LEU A 17 -2.23 -30.53 6.09
N ALA A 18 -3.38 -31.14 6.39
CA ALA A 18 -3.59 -31.87 7.65
C ALA A 18 -2.78 -33.18 7.72
N GLU A 19 -2.32 -33.70 6.57
CA GLU A 19 -1.48 -34.90 6.49
C GLU A 19 0.00 -34.60 6.74
N PHE A 20 0.41 -33.33 6.74
CA PHE A 20 1.81 -32.94 6.89
C PHE A 20 2.21 -32.87 8.36
N ASP A 21 3.40 -33.36 8.68
CA ASP A 21 4.04 -33.11 9.96
C ASP A 21 4.70 -31.72 10.00
N ARG A 22 5.23 -31.32 11.16
CA ARG A 22 5.85 -30.00 11.33
C ARG A 22 7.00 -29.75 10.34
N ALA A 23 7.80 -30.78 10.04
CA ALA A 23 8.93 -30.66 9.12
C ALA A 23 8.45 -30.48 7.67
N GLY A 24 7.43 -31.24 7.27
CA GLY A 24 6.79 -31.11 5.96
C GLY A 24 6.16 -29.74 5.75
N LEU A 25 5.44 -29.21 6.74
CA LEU A 25 4.86 -27.86 6.67
C LEU A 25 5.93 -26.77 6.53
N LEU A 26 7.05 -26.90 7.26
CA LEU A 26 8.17 -25.97 7.13
C LEU A 26 8.81 -26.02 5.74
N ARG A 27 8.95 -27.21 5.16
CA ARG A 27 9.49 -27.37 3.80
C ARG A 27 8.56 -26.76 2.75
N LEU A 28 7.26 -27.00 2.87
CA LEU A 28 6.28 -26.39 1.96
C LEU A 28 6.31 -24.85 2.07
N LEU A 29 6.43 -24.31 3.28
CA LEU A 29 6.54 -22.86 3.47
C LEU A 29 7.84 -22.31 2.86
N GLN A 30 8.95 -23.05 2.96
CA GLN A 30 10.21 -22.70 2.31
C GLN A 30 10.07 -22.70 0.79
N ASP A 31 9.37 -23.69 0.22
CA ASP A 31 9.13 -23.76 -1.23
C ASP A 31 8.25 -22.59 -1.70
N VAL A 32 7.20 -22.24 -0.94
CA VAL A 32 6.36 -21.06 -1.20
C VAL A 32 7.17 -19.77 -1.11
N TYR A 33 8.06 -19.65 -0.11
CA TYR A 33 8.97 -18.51 0.04
C TYR A 33 9.93 -18.40 -1.15
N ALA A 34 10.46 -19.51 -1.65
CA ALA A 34 11.36 -19.52 -2.80
C ALA A 34 10.64 -19.23 -4.13
N ALA A 35 9.36 -19.60 -4.23
CA ALA A 35 8.61 -19.54 -5.48
C ALA A 35 8.33 -18.12 -5.99
N ASN A 36 8.10 -17.13 -5.13
CA ASN A 36 7.82 -15.76 -5.56
C ASN A 36 8.17 -14.68 -4.53
N LYS A 37 8.50 -13.47 -5.03
CA LYS A 37 8.93 -12.33 -4.19
C LYS A 37 7.81 -11.78 -3.30
N ASP A 38 6.55 -11.86 -3.72
CA ASP A 38 5.42 -11.37 -2.93
C ASP A 38 5.26 -12.19 -1.63
N SER A 39 5.45 -13.52 -1.71
CA SER A 39 5.47 -14.41 -0.55
C SER A 39 6.66 -14.14 0.38
N GLN A 40 7.83 -13.76 -0.16
CA GLN A 40 8.97 -13.34 0.66
C GLN A 40 8.63 -12.07 1.44
N ALA A 41 8.15 -11.02 0.75
CA ALA A 41 7.76 -9.76 1.37
C ALA A 41 6.67 -9.97 2.44
N PHE A 42 5.66 -10.80 2.13
CA PHE A 42 4.61 -11.16 3.08
C PHE A 42 5.17 -11.80 4.35
N LEU A 43 6.05 -12.81 4.23
CA LEU A 43 6.60 -13.52 5.37
C LEU A 43 7.58 -12.66 6.17
N HIS A 44 8.42 -11.85 5.50
CA HIS A 44 9.30 -10.88 6.14
C HIS A 44 8.49 -9.88 6.97
N ALA A 45 7.45 -9.29 6.38
CA ALA A 45 6.58 -8.38 7.09
C ALA A 45 5.85 -9.07 8.25
N ARG A 46 5.25 -10.25 8.01
CA ARG A 46 4.49 -11.01 9.03
C ARG A 46 5.33 -11.35 10.26
N LEU A 47 6.60 -11.67 10.05
CA LEU A 47 7.52 -12.15 11.08
C LEU A 47 8.46 -11.05 11.59
N GLY A 48 8.36 -9.82 11.07
CA GLY A 48 9.26 -8.72 11.45
C GLY A 48 10.73 -8.98 11.10
N LEU A 49 10.98 -9.65 9.96
CA LEU A 49 12.32 -10.04 9.53
C LEU A 49 12.88 -9.02 8.53
N GLY A 50 14.06 -8.47 8.85
CA GLY A 50 14.78 -7.50 8.02
C GLY A 50 14.67 -6.06 8.53
N ASP A 51 15.65 -5.24 8.16
CA ASP A 51 15.79 -3.86 8.69
C ASP A 51 14.70 -2.91 8.17
N ASP A 52 14.10 -3.18 7.01
CA ASP A 52 12.99 -2.41 6.43
C ASP A 52 11.99 -3.33 5.72
N VAL A 53 11.03 -3.83 6.49
CA VAL A 53 9.94 -4.70 6.01
C VAL A 53 9.01 -4.02 5.00
N LEU A 54 9.01 -2.68 4.92
CA LEU A 54 8.14 -1.91 4.04
C LEU A 54 8.78 -1.62 2.67
N LYS A 55 10.10 -1.70 2.57
CA LYS A 55 10.86 -1.42 1.33
C LYS A 55 10.32 -2.12 0.09
N PRO A 56 9.96 -3.43 0.10
CA PRO A 56 9.43 -4.10 -1.09
C PRO A 56 8.07 -3.53 -1.53
N TYR A 57 7.21 -3.18 -0.56
CA TYR A 57 5.91 -2.60 -0.81
C TYR A 57 6.04 -1.18 -1.39
N LYS A 58 6.92 -0.36 -0.81
CA LYS A 58 7.24 0.99 -1.31
C LYS A 58 7.76 0.98 -2.74
N ALA A 59 8.63 0.02 -3.09
CA ALA A 59 9.15 -0.11 -4.45
C ALA A 59 8.05 -0.37 -5.49
N ILE A 60 7.02 -1.16 -5.14
CA ILE A 60 5.87 -1.40 -6.02
C ILE A 60 5.02 -0.13 -6.15
N ILE A 61 4.75 0.56 -5.04
CA ILE A 61 3.99 1.83 -5.03
C ILE A 61 4.68 2.86 -5.93
N ASP A 62 5.98 3.08 -5.71
CA ASP A 62 6.80 4.03 -6.45
C ASP A 62 6.75 3.74 -7.96
N ARG A 63 6.98 2.49 -8.35
CA ARG A 63 6.99 2.06 -9.75
C ARG A 63 5.69 2.39 -10.48
N TRP A 64 4.54 2.29 -9.81
CA TRP A 64 3.22 2.46 -10.41
C TRP A 64 2.64 3.87 -10.28
N LEU A 65 3.11 4.69 -9.33
CA LEU A 65 2.66 6.07 -9.17
C LEU A 65 3.60 7.08 -9.80
N TRP A 66 4.89 6.77 -9.83
CA TRP A 66 5.93 7.60 -10.42
C TRP A 66 6.78 6.79 -11.41
N PRO A 67 6.17 6.33 -12.51
CA PRO A 67 6.88 5.55 -13.51
C PRO A 67 7.99 6.36 -14.18
N ASN A 68 8.95 5.65 -14.78
CA ASN A 68 9.96 6.31 -15.60
C ASN A 68 9.31 6.78 -16.91
N VAL A 69 9.11 8.10 -17.04
CA VAL A 69 8.48 8.74 -18.21
C VAL A 69 9.24 8.51 -19.51
N TYR A 70 10.54 8.27 -19.46
CA TYR A 70 11.38 7.98 -20.64
C TYR A 70 11.23 6.54 -21.14
N LYS A 71 10.54 5.67 -20.39
CA LYS A 71 10.32 4.26 -20.74
C LYS A 71 8.88 3.96 -21.17
N SER A 72 8.06 4.98 -21.44
CA SER A 72 6.64 4.86 -21.83
C SER A 72 5.83 3.98 -20.86
N GLN A 73 6.13 4.08 -19.57
CA GLN A 73 5.49 3.28 -18.53
C GLN A 73 4.28 4.04 -18.00
N ASN A 74 3.10 3.42 -18.03
CA ASN A 74 1.88 4.02 -17.49
C ASN A 74 1.85 3.96 -15.96
N THR A 75 1.13 4.91 -15.37
CA THR A 75 0.73 4.83 -13.97
C THR A 75 -0.38 3.79 -13.79
N SER A 76 -0.54 3.28 -12.56
CA SER A 76 -1.68 2.44 -12.21
C SER A 76 -2.02 2.53 -10.72
N VAL A 77 -3.10 3.23 -10.41
CA VAL A 77 -3.67 3.33 -9.06
C VAL A 77 -3.98 1.94 -8.49
N ALA A 78 -4.57 1.06 -9.31
CA ALA A 78 -4.96 -0.29 -8.86
C ALA A 78 -3.74 -1.10 -8.41
N ASN A 79 -2.67 -1.09 -9.22
CA ASN A 79 -1.44 -1.82 -8.89
C ASN A 79 -0.68 -1.16 -7.73
N ALA A 80 -0.74 0.16 -7.57
CA ALA A 80 -0.16 0.87 -6.44
C ALA A 80 -0.92 0.63 -5.11
N LYS A 81 -2.23 0.39 -5.15
CA LYS A 81 -3.03 0.07 -3.95
C LYS A 81 -2.85 -1.37 -3.47
N LYS A 82 -2.52 -2.29 -4.38
CA LYS A 82 -2.31 -3.71 -4.06
C LYS A 82 -1.30 -3.94 -2.92
N PRO A 83 -0.07 -3.39 -2.92
CA PRO A 83 0.89 -3.61 -1.84
C PRO A 83 0.37 -3.14 -0.46
N ILE A 84 -0.41 -2.06 -0.40
CA ILE A 84 -1.03 -1.58 0.85
C ILE A 84 -2.04 -2.61 1.37
N ALA A 85 -2.89 -3.13 0.48
CA ALA A 85 -3.86 -4.16 0.83
C ALA A 85 -3.20 -5.48 1.25
N ASP A 86 -2.11 -5.86 0.58
CA ASP A 86 -1.36 -7.09 0.87
C ASP A 86 -0.62 -6.96 2.21
N TYR A 87 -0.02 -5.80 2.52
CA TYR A 87 0.57 -5.53 3.84
C TYR A 87 -0.48 -5.56 4.96
N LYS A 88 -1.66 -4.96 4.73
CA LYS A 88 -2.78 -4.99 5.68
C LYS A 88 -3.23 -6.42 6.00
N LYS A 89 -3.22 -7.32 5.01
CA LYS A 89 -3.54 -8.74 5.20
C LYS A 89 -2.42 -9.52 5.89
N ALA A 90 -1.17 -9.15 5.65
CA ALA A 90 -0.01 -9.79 6.24
C ALA A 90 0.15 -9.46 7.72
N VAL A 91 0.38 -8.18 8.02
CA VAL A 91 0.70 -7.72 9.37
C VAL A 91 -0.43 -6.89 9.94
N GLY A 92 -0.91 -5.94 9.13
CA GLY A 92 -1.94 -5.00 9.54
C GLY A 92 -1.53 -4.04 10.66
N GLN A 93 -0.22 -3.90 10.96
CA GLN A 93 0.25 -2.91 11.93
C GLN A 93 -0.07 -1.50 11.44
N SER A 94 -0.71 -0.71 12.30
CA SER A 94 -1.21 0.62 11.95
C SER A 94 -0.10 1.58 11.50
N GLU A 95 1.08 1.49 12.13
CA GLU A 95 2.24 2.32 11.78
C GLU A 95 2.73 2.05 10.35
N GLY A 96 3.01 0.79 10.01
CA GLY A 96 3.44 0.43 8.66
C GLY A 96 2.37 0.68 7.61
N LEU A 97 1.09 0.54 7.97
CA LEU A 97 -0.02 0.87 7.09
C LEU A 97 -0.08 2.38 6.81
N ALA A 98 0.04 3.20 7.86
CA ALA A 98 0.09 4.65 7.72
C ALA A 98 1.29 5.07 6.87
N GLU A 99 2.48 4.53 7.13
CA GLU A 99 3.69 4.80 6.36
C GLU A 99 3.52 4.50 4.86
N LEU A 100 2.91 3.37 4.51
CA LEU A 100 2.65 3.03 3.09
C LEU A 100 1.60 3.95 2.45
N MET A 101 0.57 4.36 3.19
CA MET A 101 -0.45 5.29 2.70
C MET A 101 0.10 6.70 2.51
N VAL A 102 0.93 7.20 3.44
CA VAL A 102 1.64 8.48 3.29
C VAL A 102 2.57 8.43 2.08
N PHE A 103 3.38 7.38 1.97
CA PHE A 103 4.28 7.20 0.82
C PHE A 103 3.53 7.15 -0.51
N TYR A 104 2.37 6.49 -0.58
CA TYR A 104 1.50 6.54 -1.76
C TYR A 104 1.14 7.98 -2.12
N CYS A 105 0.72 8.79 -1.15
CA CYS A 105 0.28 10.16 -1.40
C CYS A 105 1.45 11.06 -1.85
N GLU A 106 2.64 10.88 -1.28
CA GLU A 106 3.87 11.57 -1.72
C GLU A 106 4.21 11.27 -3.17
N ARG A 107 4.18 9.99 -3.57
CA ARG A 107 4.50 9.63 -4.96
C ARG A 107 3.45 10.11 -5.93
N ALA A 108 2.16 10.01 -5.57
CA ALA A 108 1.07 10.44 -6.43
C ALA A 108 0.99 11.97 -6.59
N SER A 109 1.13 12.73 -5.50
CA SER A 109 1.14 14.20 -5.58
C SER A 109 2.37 14.70 -6.32
N GLY A 110 3.57 14.23 -5.96
CA GLY A 110 4.80 14.68 -6.58
C GLY A 110 4.86 14.38 -8.09
N PHE A 111 4.45 13.19 -8.53
CA PHE A 111 4.38 12.88 -9.95
C PHE A 111 3.39 13.80 -10.69
N SER A 112 2.23 14.06 -10.09
CA SER A 112 1.20 14.92 -10.69
C SER A 112 1.68 16.37 -10.81
N SER A 113 2.32 16.91 -9.77
CA SER A 113 2.84 18.28 -9.74
C SER A 113 4.05 18.48 -10.66
N GLU A 114 4.91 17.47 -10.81
CA GLU A 114 6.12 17.57 -11.65
C GLU A 114 5.83 17.35 -13.14
N PHE A 115 5.00 16.37 -13.48
CA PHE A 115 4.77 15.97 -14.88
C PHE A 115 3.41 16.40 -15.44
N GLY A 116 2.58 17.09 -14.64
CA GLY A 116 1.31 17.66 -15.09
C GLY A 116 0.32 16.61 -15.57
N LEU A 117 0.13 15.52 -14.80
CA LEU A 117 -0.85 14.48 -15.11
C LEU A 117 -2.25 15.10 -15.30
N GLN A 118 -3.08 14.54 -16.20
CA GLN A 118 -4.44 15.03 -16.46
C GLN A 118 -5.44 13.87 -16.33
N ASP A 119 -5.53 13.29 -15.14
CA ASP A 119 -6.37 12.12 -14.85
C ASP A 119 -7.16 12.33 -13.56
N GLU A 120 -8.44 12.68 -13.71
CA GLU A 120 -9.37 12.90 -12.60
C GLU A 120 -9.59 11.64 -11.75
N GLY A 121 -9.54 10.44 -12.37
CA GLY A 121 -9.63 9.18 -11.64
C GLY A 121 -8.42 8.94 -10.74
N TYR A 122 -7.23 9.34 -11.20
CA TYR A 122 -6.00 9.33 -10.42
C TYR A 122 -6.08 10.29 -9.24
N PHE A 123 -6.54 11.53 -9.47
CA PHE A 123 -6.68 12.55 -8.43
C PHE A 123 -7.69 12.16 -7.35
N ASN A 124 -8.87 11.68 -7.76
CA ASN A 124 -9.86 11.13 -6.83
C ASN A 124 -9.28 9.97 -5.98
N ALA A 125 -8.41 9.14 -6.58
CA ALA A 125 -7.76 8.07 -5.85
C ALA A 125 -6.70 8.57 -4.86
N LEU A 126 -5.99 9.66 -5.18
CA LEU A 126 -5.04 10.34 -4.30
C LEU A 126 -5.78 10.94 -3.09
N VAL A 127 -6.80 11.77 -3.29
CA VAL A 127 -7.58 12.39 -2.21
C VAL A 127 -8.16 11.33 -1.26
N ARG A 128 -8.73 10.24 -1.81
CA ARG A 128 -9.23 9.12 -1.01
C ARG A 128 -8.15 8.39 -0.21
N MET A 129 -6.95 8.24 -0.76
CA MET A 129 -5.83 7.65 -0.02
C MET A 129 -5.34 8.59 1.08
N PHE A 130 -5.30 9.89 0.80
CA PHE A 130 -4.93 10.92 1.75
C PHE A 130 -5.85 10.92 2.99
N GLU A 131 -7.17 10.87 2.78
CA GLU A 131 -8.12 10.71 3.89
C GLU A 131 -7.88 9.43 4.70
N GLN A 132 -7.58 8.31 4.04
CA GLN A 132 -7.27 7.04 4.73
C GLN A 132 -5.96 7.12 5.52
N ALA A 133 -4.95 7.81 4.99
CA ALA A 133 -3.68 8.06 5.66
C ALA A 133 -3.90 8.89 6.94
N LEU A 134 -4.67 9.98 6.86
CA LEU A 134 -5.03 10.80 8.01
C LEU A 134 -5.75 9.98 9.09
N LYS A 135 -6.78 9.22 8.72
CA LYS A 135 -7.53 8.36 9.65
C LYS A 135 -6.63 7.34 10.35
N THR A 136 -5.72 6.70 9.59
CA THR A 136 -4.82 5.68 10.13
C THR A 136 -3.77 6.32 11.05
N THR A 137 -3.23 7.47 10.65
CA THR A 137 -2.22 8.22 11.41
C THR A 137 -2.78 8.79 12.71
N ALA A 138 -4.04 9.27 12.71
CA ALA A 138 -4.73 9.73 13.91
C ALA A 138 -4.89 8.64 14.98
N SER A 139 -4.90 7.36 14.58
CA SER A 139 -4.97 6.22 15.52
C SER A 139 -3.62 5.84 16.17
N LEU A 140 -2.52 6.48 15.77
CA LEU A 140 -1.17 6.22 16.30
C LEU A 140 -0.88 7.06 17.54
N THR A 141 0.20 6.70 18.24
CA THR A 141 0.76 7.53 19.33
C THR A 141 1.33 8.84 18.79
N ASP A 142 1.38 9.89 19.61
CA ASP A 142 1.83 11.22 19.16
C ASP A 142 3.25 11.22 18.57
N VAL A 143 4.16 10.42 19.15
CA VAL A 143 5.55 10.28 18.67
C VAL A 143 5.61 9.70 17.25
N GLN A 144 4.71 8.78 16.91
CA GLN A 144 4.63 8.17 15.57
C GLN A 144 3.76 8.99 14.62
N ARG A 145 2.76 9.69 15.16
CA ARG A 145 1.80 10.50 14.41
C ARG A 145 2.46 11.73 13.80
N GLN A 146 3.25 12.47 14.58
CA GLN A 146 3.75 13.79 14.16
C GLN A 146 4.56 13.74 12.85
N PRO A 147 5.55 12.85 12.68
CA PRO A 147 6.34 12.82 11.43
C PRO A 147 5.51 12.47 10.19
N LEU A 148 4.48 11.64 10.36
CA LEU A 148 3.56 11.27 9.28
C LEU A 148 2.60 12.42 8.94
N TRP A 149 2.19 13.17 9.96
CA TRP A 149 1.33 14.34 9.79
C TRP A 149 2.03 15.47 9.05
N ASP A 150 3.30 15.74 9.37
CA ASP A 150 4.12 16.74 8.70
C ASP A 150 4.26 16.41 7.21
N ARG A 151 4.53 15.14 6.88
CA ARG A 151 4.60 14.67 5.48
C ARG A 151 3.26 14.78 4.75
N LEU A 152 2.14 14.53 5.43
CA LEU A 152 0.81 14.75 4.84
C LEU A 152 0.53 16.24 4.61
N SER A 153 1.02 17.12 5.47
CA SER A 153 0.97 18.57 5.25
C SER A 153 1.77 18.99 4.01
N ASP A 154 2.96 18.42 3.81
CA ASP A 154 3.79 18.67 2.63
C ASP A 154 3.10 18.17 1.34
N VAL A 155 2.49 16.98 1.38
CA VAL A 155 1.69 16.44 0.27
C VAL A 155 0.54 17.38 -0.09
N ARG A 156 -0.19 17.88 0.92
CA ARG A 156 -1.26 18.86 0.72
C ARG A 156 -0.71 20.12 0.04
N HIS A 157 0.41 20.65 0.52
CA HIS A 157 1.02 21.85 -0.07
C HIS A 157 1.45 21.62 -1.53
N ALA A 158 2.07 20.48 -1.83
CA ALA A 158 2.45 20.10 -3.19
C ALA A 158 1.24 19.93 -4.12
N SER A 159 0.10 19.49 -3.57
CA SER A 159 -1.12 19.19 -4.34
C SER A 159 -1.88 20.44 -4.78
N HIS A 160 -1.65 21.60 -4.15
CA HIS A 160 -2.14 22.90 -4.65
C HIS A 160 -1.60 23.25 -6.05
N ASN A 161 -0.47 22.67 -6.45
CA ASN A 161 0.10 22.86 -7.79
C ASN A 161 -0.49 21.93 -8.86
N ILE A 162 -1.35 20.96 -8.50
CA ILE A 162 -1.96 20.00 -9.44
C ILE A 162 -3.17 20.61 -10.16
N GLY A 163 -3.93 21.46 -9.45
CA GLY A 163 -5.25 21.93 -9.88
C GLY A 163 -6.36 20.93 -9.55
N TYR A 164 -7.50 21.01 -10.26
CA TYR A 164 -8.64 20.10 -10.13
C TYR A 164 -9.31 20.03 -8.76
N GLY A 165 -9.11 21.01 -7.88
CA GLY A 165 -9.68 20.98 -6.53
C GLY A 165 -8.92 20.09 -5.54
N VAL A 166 -7.80 19.46 -5.96
CA VAL A 166 -7.12 18.45 -5.14
C VAL A 166 -6.52 19.06 -3.87
N GLY A 167 -5.91 20.24 -3.99
CA GLY A 167 -5.37 20.97 -2.85
C GLY A 167 -6.47 21.38 -1.88
N GLU A 168 -7.58 21.92 -2.39
CA GLU A 168 -8.74 22.34 -1.60
C GLU A 168 -9.40 21.16 -0.87
N ASP A 169 -9.60 20.02 -1.55
CA ASP A 169 -10.12 18.80 -0.93
C ASP A 169 -9.21 18.32 0.22
N MET A 170 -7.88 18.43 0.06
CA MET A 170 -6.93 18.07 1.12
C MET A 170 -6.93 19.06 2.28
N ASP A 171 -7.21 20.35 2.04
CA ASP A 171 -7.38 21.36 3.09
C ASP A 171 -8.55 21.02 4.00
N ASP A 172 -9.70 20.72 3.39
CA ASP A 172 -10.92 20.34 4.11
C ASP A 172 -10.71 19.07 4.94
N LEU A 173 -9.98 18.09 4.38
CA LEU A 173 -9.62 16.86 5.08
C LEU A 173 -8.67 17.13 6.26
N LEU A 174 -7.62 17.93 6.07
CA LEU A 174 -6.69 18.26 7.15
C LEU A 174 -7.37 19.06 8.26
N ALA A 175 -8.25 20.01 7.94
CA ALA A 175 -9.03 20.74 8.93
C ALA A 175 -9.95 19.79 9.73
N LYS A 176 -10.61 18.86 9.04
CA LYS A 176 -11.51 17.87 9.67
C LYS A 176 -10.78 16.90 10.61
N TYR A 177 -9.58 16.47 10.27
CA TYR A 177 -8.83 15.46 11.04
C TYR A 177 -7.79 16.07 11.99
N GLY A 178 -7.35 17.30 11.76
CA GLY A 178 -6.36 18.02 12.58
C GLY A 178 -6.95 18.83 13.74
N ALA A 179 -8.27 19.06 13.76
CA ALA A 179 -8.97 19.74 14.85
C ALA A 179 -9.31 18.82 16.05
N ALA A 180 -8.67 17.66 16.15
CA ALA A 180 -8.83 16.77 17.29
C ALA A 180 -7.83 17.16 18.40
N ASP A 181 -8.18 18.22 19.13
CA ASP A 181 -7.73 18.46 20.51
C ASP A 181 -8.63 17.70 21.49
#